data_AF-M9SIR9-F1
#
_entry.id   AF-M9SIR9-F1
#
_cell.length_a   1.000
_cell.length_b   1.000
_cell.length_c   1.000
_cell.angle_alpha   90.00
_cell.angle_beta   90.00
_cell.angle_gamma   90.00
#
_symmetry.space_group_name_H-M   'P 1'
#
loop_
_entity.id
_entity.type
_entity.pdbx_description
1 polymer ?
#
loop_
_entity_poly.entity_id
_entity_poly.type
_entity_poly.pdbx_seq_one_letter_code
_entity_poly.pdbx_strand_id
1 'polypeptide(L)'
;MFGIGNRDVPEKIREAKLSKWYGTLSDTDKVKLNRYMDGADPSSASAFICSVSKLANDDHNYKFVAFLAESTEDIRMDGIQRFYVNEVSIPALYNMEEYDRCDKACDRGLALLKEKGVMERVLKDNGGVLPESLYCRNYKLNVAVGVHYDYDEGDRLLEQFEKDGLISHEEVEYRKQGIKTFRLQKTFDSIFSIKEKDE
;
A
#
# COMPACT_ATOMS: atom_id res chain seq x y z
N MET A 1 -28.60 -0.31 -33.12
CA MET A 1 -27.18 -0.59 -33.41
C MET A 1 -26.55 0.67 -33.99
N PHE A 2 -25.86 1.50 -33.19
CA PHE A 2 -24.88 2.50 -33.66
C PHE A 2 -23.96 2.85 -32.47
N GLY A 3 -22.65 2.80 -32.71
CA GLY A 3 -21.61 2.78 -31.69
C GLY A 3 -21.32 4.14 -31.08
N ILE A 4 -21.45 4.20 -29.76
CA ILE A 4 -20.89 5.23 -28.88
C ILE A 4 -20.15 4.43 -27.80
N GLY A 5 -18.84 4.53 -27.70
CA GLY A 5 -18.12 3.84 -26.63
C GLY A 5 -16.62 3.72 -26.76
N ASN A 6 -16.04 3.87 -27.96
CA ASN A 6 -14.59 3.69 -28.16
C ASN A 6 -13.78 4.94 -28.49
N ARG A 7 -14.41 6.08 -28.81
CA ARG A 7 -13.70 7.32 -29.18
C ARG A 7 -13.23 8.17 -27.99
N ASP A 8 -13.88 8.07 -26.82
CA ASP A 8 -13.56 8.91 -25.64
C ASP A 8 -12.70 8.20 -24.58
N VAL A 9 -12.27 6.96 -24.85
CA VAL A 9 -11.37 6.21 -23.95
C VAL A 9 -9.93 6.48 -24.35
N PRO A 10 -9.06 6.98 -23.46
CA PRO A 10 -7.64 7.17 -23.78
C PRO A 10 -6.94 5.88 -24.24
N GLU A 11 -5.93 6.02 -25.10
CA GLU A 11 -5.24 4.88 -25.74
C GLU A 11 -4.65 3.90 -24.71
N LYS A 12 -3.89 4.41 -23.74
CA LYS A 12 -3.30 3.61 -22.67
C LYS A 12 -4.32 2.81 -21.85
N ILE A 13 -5.53 3.34 -21.67
CA ILE A 13 -6.63 2.63 -20.97
C ILE A 13 -7.16 1.48 -21.83
N ARG A 14 -7.24 1.67 -23.16
CA ARG A 14 -7.63 0.60 -24.08
C ARG A 14 -6.58 -0.51 -24.11
N GLU A 15 -5.30 -0.14 -24.18
CA GLU A 15 -4.16 -1.07 -24.16
C GLU A 15 -4.13 -1.92 -22.88
N ALA A 16 -4.36 -1.28 -21.73
CA ALA A 16 -4.48 -1.95 -20.43
C ALA A 16 -5.77 -2.79 -20.28
N LYS A 17 -6.66 -2.81 -21.29
CA LYS A 17 -7.97 -3.48 -21.29
C LYS A 17 -8.92 -2.98 -20.20
N LEU A 18 -8.83 -1.69 -19.89
CA LEU A 18 -9.55 -1.04 -18.79
C LEU A 18 -10.75 -0.20 -19.26
N SER A 19 -11.15 -0.28 -20.54
CA SER A 19 -12.23 0.55 -21.10
C SER A 19 -13.57 0.44 -20.35
N LYS A 20 -13.94 -0.76 -19.90
CA LYS A 20 -15.18 -0.97 -19.12
C LYS A 20 -15.10 -0.28 -17.76
N TRP A 21 -13.99 -0.46 -17.04
CA TRP A 21 -13.74 0.20 -15.76
C TRP A 21 -13.69 1.72 -15.92
N TYR A 22 -13.02 2.23 -16.94
CA TYR A 22 -12.98 3.67 -17.20
C TYR A 22 -14.38 4.28 -17.43
N GLY A 23 -15.30 3.51 -18.02
CA GLY A 23 -16.69 3.90 -18.18
C GLY A 23 -17.47 4.06 -16.88
N THR A 24 -17.03 3.44 -15.77
CA THR A 24 -17.67 3.57 -14.45
C THR A 24 -17.16 4.77 -13.65
N LEU A 25 -16.06 5.39 -14.08
CA LEU A 25 -15.49 6.55 -13.40
C LEU A 25 -16.35 7.80 -13.63
N SER A 26 -16.47 8.63 -12.59
CA SER A 26 -17.05 9.97 -12.72
C SER A 26 -16.15 10.87 -13.59
N ASP A 27 -16.70 11.94 -14.16
CA ASP A 27 -15.89 12.88 -14.96
C ASP A 27 -14.80 13.56 -14.12
N THR A 28 -15.05 13.79 -12.83
CA THR A 28 -14.02 14.30 -11.90
C THR A 28 -12.88 13.30 -11.73
N ASP A 29 -13.18 12.01 -11.61
CA ASP A 29 -12.14 10.98 -11.45
C ASP A 29 -11.39 10.73 -12.76
N LYS A 30 -12.06 10.84 -13.91
CA LYS A 30 -11.39 10.84 -15.23
C LYS A 30 -10.42 12.01 -15.36
N VAL A 31 -10.79 13.22 -14.90
CA VAL A 31 -9.88 14.38 -14.90
C VAL A 31 -8.67 14.16 -14.01
N LYS A 32 -8.84 13.59 -12.81
CA LYS A 32 -7.72 13.24 -11.92
C LYS A 32 -6.80 12.19 -12.55
N LEU A 33 -7.39 11.13 -13.11
CA LEU A 33 -6.67 10.08 -13.83
C LEU A 33 -5.88 10.66 -15.00
N ASN A 34 -6.47 11.59 -15.75
CA ASN A 34 -5.84 12.20 -16.92
C ASN A 34 -4.50 12.89 -16.60
N ARG A 35 -4.32 13.40 -15.37
CA ARG A 35 -3.06 14.04 -14.93
C ARG A 35 -1.87 13.09 -14.92
N TYR A 36 -2.10 11.81 -14.74
CA TYR A 36 -1.06 10.79 -14.58
C TYR A 36 -0.89 9.92 -15.84
N MET A 37 -1.63 10.23 -16.91
CA MET A 37 -1.68 9.37 -18.09
C MET A 37 -0.35 9.24 -18.81
N ASP A 38 0.45 10.31 -18.85
CA ASP A 38 1.74 10.31 -19.56
C ASP A 38 2.73 9.31 -18.95
N GLY A 39 2.69 9.12 -17.62
CA GLY A 39 3.54 8.16 -16.91
C GLY A 39 2.91 6.77 -16.69
N ALA A 40 1.65 6.56 -17.08
CA ALA A 40 0.99 5.27 -16.88
C ALA A 40 1.59 4.17 -17.78
N ASP A 41 1.79 2.97 -17.20
CA ASP A 41 2.22 1.74 -17.87
C ASP A 41 1.00 0.94 -18.37
N PRO A 42 0.74 0.88 -19.69
CA PRO A 42 -0.43 0.21 -20.23
C PRO A 42 -0.27 -1.31 -20.40
N SER A 43 0.85 -1.91 -19.99
CA SER A 43 1.16 -3.33 -20.26
C SER A 43 0.15 -4.32 -19.67
N SER A 44 -0.55 -3.94 -18.59
CA SER A 44 -1.64 -4.71 -18.00
C SER A 44 -2.51 -3.81 -17.11
N ALA A 45 -3.70 -4.30 -16.74
CA ALA A 45 -4.59 -3.60 -15.82
C ALA A 45 -3.90 -3.27 -14.48
N SER A 46 -3.18 -4.23 -13.88
CA SER A 46 -2.47 -4.00 -12.62
C SER A 46 -1.30 -3.03 -12.79
N ALA A 47 -0.51 -3.16 -13.86
CA ALA A 47 0.62 -2.26 -14.12
C ALA A 47 0.14 -0.81 -14.32
N PHE A 48 -0.98 -0.65 -15.02
CA PHE A 48 -1.62 0.66 -15.21
C PHE A 48 -2.05 1.27 -13.88
N ILE A 49 -2.79 0.53 -13.06
CA ILE A 49 -3.24 1.03 -11.75
C ILE A 49 -2.05 1.32 -10.84
N CYS A 50 -1.04 0.44 -10.79
CA CYS A 50 0.11 0.63 -9.92
C CYS A 50 0.98 1.83 -10.34
N SER A 51 1.22 2.02 -11.64
CA SER A 51 2.00 3.16 -12.15
C SER A 51 1.30 4.49 -11.90
N VAL A 52 -0.01 4.58 -12.15
CA VAL A 52 -0.80 5.77 -11.83
C VAL A 52 -0.83 6.04 -10.33
N SER A 53 -1.08 5.01 -9.51
CA SER A 53 -1.09 5.15 -8.05
C SER A 53 0.25 5.58 -7.48
N LYS A 54 1.37 5.12 -8.07
CA LYS A 54 2.70 5.57 -7.68
C LYS A 54 2.89 7.06 -7.95
N LEU A 55 2.58 7.52 -9.16
CA LEU A 55 2.67 8.95 -9.51
C LEU A 55 1.76 9.82 -8.62
N ALA A 56 0.55 9.33 -8.32
CA ALA A 56 -0.37 10.03 -7.43
C ALA A 56 0.11 10.04 -5.97
N ASN A 57 0.78 8.99 -5.49
CA ASN A 57 1.44 8.99 -4.18
C ASN A 57 2.59 10.01 -4.11
N ASP A 58 3.41 10.09 -5.16
CA ASP A 58 4.53 11.06 -5.25
C ASP A 58 3.99 12.52 -5.22
N ASP A 59 2.84 12.76 -5.84
CA ASP A 59 2.10 14.03 -5.81
C ASP A 59 1.26 14.25 -4.54
N HIS A 60 1.34 13.36 -3.54
CA HIS A 60 0.59 13.41 -2.29
C HIS A 60 -0.95 13.40 -2.47
N ASN A 61 -1.42 12.87 -3.61
CA ASN A 61 -2.84 12.74 -3.94
C ASN A 61 -3.41 11.41 -3.40
N TYR A 62 -3.23 11.20 -2.10
CA TYR A 62 -3.54 9.93 -1.43
C TYR A 62 -5.00 9.51 -1.57
N LYS A 63 -5.93 10.47 -1.51
CA LYS A 63 -7.37 10.20 -1.68
C LYS A 63 -7.69 9.60 -3.04
N PHE A 64 -6.96 10.01 -4.08
CA PHE A 64 -7.12 9.43 -5.41
C PHE A 64 -6.54 8.03 -5.50
N VAL A 65 -5.41 7.76 -4.85
CA VAL A 65 -4.81 6.42 -4.78
C VAL A 65 -5.74 5.43 -4.07
N ALA A 66 -6.29 5.81 -2.91
CA ALA A 66 -7.24 4.97 -2.16
C ALA A 66 -8.48 4.67 -3.01
N PHE A 67 -9.04 5.68 -3.67
CA PHE A 67 -10.15 5.52 -4.61
C PHE A 67 -9.81 4.56 -5.76
N LEU A 68 -8.63 4.71 -6.38
CA LEU A 68 -8.23 3.85 -7.49
C LEU A 68 -8.17 2.38 -7.08
N ALA A 69 -7.55 2.08 -5.94
CA ALA A 69 -7.47 0.72 -5.43
C ALA A 69 -8.87 0.11 -5.21
N GLU A 70 -9.79 0.84 -4.59
CA GLU A 70 -11.17 0.40 -4.33
C GLU A 70 -11.99 0.25 -5.62
N SER A 71 -11.82 1.16 -6.58
CA SER A 71 -12.55 1.13 -7.85
C SER A 71 -12.23 -0.10 -8.71
N THR A 72 -11.19 -0.87 -8.36
CA THR A 72 -10.69 -2.00 -9.15
C THR A 72 -11.19 -3.36 -8.67
N GLU A 73 -12.08 -3.41 -7.67
CA GLU A 73 -12.58 -4.67 -7.09
C GLU A 73 -13.20 -5.62 -8.13
N ASP A 74 -13.98 -5.07 -9.06
CA ASP A 74 -14.66 -5.80 -10.15
C ASP A 74 -13.74 -6.14 -11.33
N ILE A 75 -12.49 -5.68 -11.33
CA ILE A 75 -11.53 -6.01 -12.37
C ILE A 75 -10.98 -7.41 -12.10
N ARG A 76 -11.01 -8.25 -13.13
CA ARG A 76 -10.44 -9.59 -13.05
C ARG A 76 -8.90 -9.49 -12.96
N MET A 77 -8.40 -9.69 -11.75
CA MET A 77 -6.97 -9.76 -11.43
C MET A 77 -6.65 -11.08 -10.73
N ASP A 78 -5.48 -11.65 -11.02
CA ASP A 78 -4.93 -12.78 -10.27
C ASP A 78 -4.35 -12.33 -8.91
N GLY A 79 -3.89 -13.29 -8.09
CA GLY A 79 -3.41 -13.01 -6.73
C GLY A 79 -2.24 -12.02 -6.68
N ILE A 80 -1.28 -12.13 -7.60
CA ILE A 80 -0.12 -11.22 -7.64
C ILE A 80 -0.52 -9.81 -8.10
N GLN A 81 -1.43 -9.71 -9.07
CA GLN A 81 -1.96 -8.43 -9.52
C GLN A 81 -2.73 -7.73 -8.40
N ARG A 82 -3.57 -8.46 -7.66
CA ARG A 82 -4.29 -7.92 -6.48
C ARG A 82 -3.33 -7.51 -5.37
N PHE A 83 -2.26 -8.26 -5.17
CA PHE A 83 -1.23 -7.93 -4.21
C PHE A 83 -0.58 -6.58 -4.54
N TYR A 84 -0.12 -6.36 -5.77
CA TYR A 84 0.51 -5.08 -6.13
C TYR A 84 -0.43 -3.87 -6.05
N VAL A 85 -1.70 -4.04 -6.44
CA VAL A 85 -2.70 -2.96 -6.30
C VAL A 85 -3.00 -2.67 -4.83
N ASN A 86 -3.03 -3.69 -3.97
CA ASN A 86 -3.17 -3.50 -2.53
C ASN A 86 -1.94 -2.78 -1.94
N GLU A 87 -0.73 -3.22 -2.27
CA GLU A 87 0.52 -2.65 -1.78
C GLU A 87 0.61 -1.15 -2.04
N VAL A 88 0.32 -0.69 -3.26
CA VAL A 88 0.42 0.74 -3.61
C VAL A 88 -0.61 1.62 -2.90
N SER A 89 -1.68 1.03 -2.36
CA SER A 89 -2.73 1.75 -1.61
C SER A 89 -2.36 2.01 -0.15
N ILE A 90 -1.49 1.18 0.44
CA ILE A 90 -1.18 1.21 1.87
C ILE A 90 -0.55 2.55 2.31
N PRO A 91 0.48 3.08 1.62
CA PRO A 91 1.03 4.39 1.97
C PRO A 91 -0.01 5.51 1.90
N ALA A 92 -0.92 5.46 0.93
CA ALA A 92 -1.97 6.46 0.79
C ALA A 92 -2.93 6.45 1.98
N LEU A 93 -3.41 5.27 2.38
CA LEU A 93 -4.30 5.11 3.54
C LEU A 93 -3.62 5.59 4.84
N TYR A 94 -2.34 5.27 5.01
CA TYR A 94 -1.57 5.73 6.16
C TYR A 94 -1.42 7.25 6.20
N ASN A 95 -1.06 7.88 5.08
CA ASN A 95 -0.89 9.34 5.02
C ASN A 95 -2.21 10.11 5.08
N MET A 96 -3.34 9.45 4.83
CA MET A 96 -4.68 9.99 5.09
C MET A 96 -5.13 9.81 6.55
N GLU A 97 -4.27 9.23 7.41
CA GLU A 97 -4.57 8.89 8.80
C GLU A 97 -5.75 7.90 8.95
N GLU A 98 -6.08 7.16 7.88
CA GLU A 98 -7.11 6.13 7.88
C GLU A 98 -6.53 4.79 8.39
N TYR A 99 -5.99 4.81 9.61
CA TYR A 99 -5.18 3.72 10.15
C TYR A 99 -5.91 2.38 10.21
N ASP A 100 -7.21 2.35 10.52
CA ASP A 100 -8.01 1.11 10.49
C ASP A 100 -8.11 0.50 9.09
N ARG A 101 -8.19 1.34 8.04
CA ARG A 101 -8.22 0.86 6.65
C ARG A 101 -6.82 0.46 6.20
N CYS A 102 -5.80 1.21 6.58
CA CYS A 102 -4.40 0.85 6.37
C CYS A 102 -4.08 -0.51 6.97
N ASP A 103 -4.50 -0.76 8.21
CA ASP A 103 -4.27 -2.01 8.93
C ASP A 103 -4.91 -3.21 8.21
N LYS A 104 -6.18 -3.06 7.79
CA LYS A 104 -6.88 -4.07 6.98
C LYS A 104 -6.22 -4.32 5.63
N ALA A 105 -5.72 -3.28 4.97
CA ALA A 105 -4.98 -3.41 3.73
C ALA A 105 -3.64 -4.13 3.94
N CYS A 106 -2.98 -3.91 5.07
CA CYS A 106 -1.77 -4.66 5.45
C CYS A 106 -2.09 -6.14 5.66
N ASP A 107 -3.13 -6.48 6.42
CA ASP A 107 -3.55 -7.87 6.64
C ASP A 107 -3.91 -8.57 5.34
N ARG A 108 -4.62 -7.88 4.45
CA ARG A 108 -4.93 -8.38 3.10
C ARG A 108 -3.67 -8.66 2.29
N GLY A 109 -2.69 -7.75 2.32
CA GLY A 109 -1.41 -7.92 1.62
C GLY A 109 -0.64 -9.13 2.14
N LEU A 110 -0.56 -9.30 3.46
CA LEU A 110 0.07 -10.44 4.10
C LEU A 110 -0.65 -11.77 3.79
N ALA A 111 -1.98 -11.77 3.72
CA ALA A 111 -2.76 -12.93 3.32
C ALA A 111 -2.52 -13.30 1.84
N LEU A 112 -2.46 -12.31 0.95
CA LEU A 112 -2.17 -12.52 -0.48
C LEU A 112 -0.77 -13.10 -0.69
N LEU A 113 0.23 -12.70 0.10
CA LEU A 113 1.58 -13.30 0.04
C LEU A 113 1.58 -14.80 0.35
N LYS A 114 0.64 -15.28 1.17
CA LYS A 114 0.48 -16.70 1.52
C LYS A 114 -0.23 -17.49 0.42
N GLU A 115 -0.81 -16.83 -0.59
CA GLU A 115 -1.40 -17.51 -1.74
C GLU A 115 -0.32 -18.14 -2.62
N LYS A 116 -0.71 -19.25 -3.27
CA LYS A 116 0.20 -20.06 -4.09
C LYS A 116 0.83 -19.24 -5.21
N GLY A 117 2.16 -19.15 -5.21
CA GLY A 117 2.95 -18.52 -6.26
C GLY A 117 3.08 -16.99 -6.16
N VAL A 118 2.40 -16.33 -5.21
CA VAL A 118 2.52 -14.87 -5.03
C VAL A 118 3.89 -14.53 -4.45
N MET A 119 4.26 -15.13 -3.32
CA MET A 119 5.59 -14.94 -2.72
C MET A 119 6.74 -15.23 -3.70
N GLU A 120 6.68 -16.37 -4.40
CA GLU A 120 7.67 -16.77 -5.40
C GLU A 120 7.80 -15.72 -6.51
N ARG A 121 6.67 -15.14 -6.94
CA ARG A 121 6.67 -14.10 -7.96
C ARG A 121 7.24 -12.78 -7.44
N VAL A 122 6.88 -12.37 -6.23
CA VAL A 122 7.46 -11.18 -5.58
C VAL A 122 8.97 -11.31 -5.48
N LEU A 123 9.48 -12.47 -5.03
CA LEU A 123 10.91 -12.76 -4.99
C LEU A 123 11.54 -12.67 -6.38
N LYS A 124 10.94 -13.32 -7.38
CA LYS A 124 11.45 -13.32 -8.76
C LYS A 124 11.53 -11.91 -9.34
N ASP A 125 10.51 -11.10 -9.13
CA ASP A 125 10.45 -9.72 -9.65
C ASP A 125 11.48 -8.81 -8.96
N ASN A 126 12.00 -9.21 -7.79
CA ASN A 126 12.98 -8.46 -6.99
C ASN A 126 14.37 -9.16 -6.91
N GLY A 127 14.75 -9.95 -7.90
CA GLY A 127 16.10 -10.53 -7.99
C GLY A 127 16.35 -11.70 -7.02
N GLY A 128 15.30 -12.37 -6.56
CA GLY A 128 15.36 -13.51 -5.64
C GLY A 128 15.39 -13.13 -4.17
N VAL A 129 15.27 -11.83 -3.85
CA VAL A 129 15.20 -11.32 -2.48
C VAL A 129 13.88 -10.61 -2.24
N LEU A 130 13.39 -10.63 -1.00
CA LEU A 130 12.23 -9.84 -0.63
C LEU A 130 12.59 -8.35 -0.68
N PRO A 131 11.73 -7.50 -1.26
CA PRO A 131 11.98 -6.07 -1.28
C PRO A 131 11.99 -5.50 0.15
N GLU A 132 12.92 -4.60 0.43
CA GLU A 132 12.93 -3.82 1.68
C GLU A 132 11.64 -3.02 1.84
N SER A 133 11.12 -2.51 0.72
CA SER A 133 9.86 -1.76 0.64
C SER A 133 8.66 -2.68 0.41
N LEU A 134 8.42 -3.60 1.34
CA LEU A 134 7.19 -4.38 1.43
C LEU A 134 6.21 -3.64 2.35
N TYR A 135 5.23 -2.95 1.76
CA TYR A 135 4.38 -2.00 2.47
C TYR A 135 3.47 -2.67 3.48
N CYS A 136 2.79 -3.77 3.15
CA CYS A 136 1.96 -4.49 4.13
C CYS A 136 2.73 -4.91 5.38
N ARG A 137 3.98 -5.36 5.22
CA ARG A 137 4.85 -5.69 6.36
C ARG A 137 5.25 -4.44 7.15
N ASN A 138 5.77 -3.42 6.47
CA ASN A 138 6.36 -2.26 7.14
C ASN A 138 5.29 -1.36 7.78
N TYR A 139 4.19 -1.10 7.09
CA TYR A 139 3.14 -0.21 7.59
C TYR A 139 2.27 -0.86 8.68
N LYS A 140 2.10 -2.20 8.69
CA LYS A 140 1.49 -2.90 9.82
C LYS A 140 2.25 -2.60 11.12
N LEU A 141 3.58 -2.68 11.06
CA LEU A 141 4.44 -2.34 12.20
C LEU A 141 4.36 -0.84 12.55
N ASN A 142 4.35 0.05 11.54
CA ASN A 142 4.22 1.49 11.76
C ASN A 142 2.89 1.86 12.44
N VAL A 143 1.78 1.23 12.05
CA VAL A 143 0.49 1.45 12.71
C VAL A 143 0.53 0.93 14.15
N ALA A 144 0.97 -0.30 14.37
CA ALA A 144 1.02 -0.88 15.72
C ALA A 144 1.90 -0.05 16.67
N VAL A 145 3.13 0.25 16.27
CA VAL A 145 4.13 0.90 17.14
C VAL A 145 4.08 2.41 17.06
N GLY A 146 4.00 2.96 15.85
CA GLY A 146 4.10 4.39 15.59
C GLY A 146 2.82 5.16 15.85
N VAL A 147 1.66 4.53 15.67
CA VAL A 147 0.34 5.16 15.86
C VAL A 147 -0.30 4.72 17.17
N HIS A 148 -0.41 3.41 17.40
CA HIS A 148 -1.09 2.88 18.58
C HIS A 148 -0.19 2.75 19.82
N TYR A 149 1.13 2.91 19.65
CA TYR A 149 2.12 2.70 20.72
C TYR A 149 2.03 1.30 21.36
N ASP A 150 1.52 0.31 20.62
CA ASP A 150 1.44 -1.07 21.05
C ASP A 150 2.75 -1.81 20.74
N TYR A 151 3.71 -1.61 21.64
CA TYR A 151 5.05 -2.19 21.52
C TYR A 151 5.04 -3.72 21.62
N ASP A 152 4.14 -4.28 22.43
CA ASP A 152 4.03 -5.73 22.61
C ASP A 152 3.47 -6.38 21.33
N GLU A 153 2.52 -5.73 20.66
CA GLU A 153 2.07 -6.14 19.33
C GLU A 153 3.18 -5.98 18.29
N GLY A 154 3.95 -4.91 18.35
CA GLY A 154 5.12 -4.73 17.49
C GLY A 154 6.11 -5.90 17.58
N ASP A 155 6.44 -6.35 18.79
CA ASP A 155 7.32 -7.50 19.01
C ASP A 155 6.70 -8.80 18.47
N ARG A 156 5.40 -9.03 18.69
CA ARG A 156 4.67 -10.19 18.15
C ARG A 156 4.66 -10.21 16.62
N LEU A 157 4.45 -9.06 15.98
CA LEU A 157 4.46 -8.92 14.52
C LEU A 157 5.83 -9.26 13.94
N LEU A 158 6.92 -8.80 14.56
CA LEU A 158 8.27 -9.12 14.10
C LEU A 158 8.55 -10.63 14.16
N GLU A 159 8.18 -11.29 15.26
CA GLU A 159 8.30 -12.76 15.36
C GLU A 159 7.44 -13.50 14.34
N GLN A 160 6.25 -12.98 14.04
CA GLN A 160 5.39 -13.55 13.00
C GLN A 160 5.98 -13.36 11.61
N PHE A 161 6.56 -12.19 11.31
CA PHE A 161 7.23 -11.92 10.05
C PHE A 161 8.44 -12.82 9.83
N GLU A 162 9.22 -13.11 10.86
CA GLU A 162 10.31 -14.08 10.79
C GLU A 162 9.81 -15.50 10.46
N LYS A 163 8.77 -15.96 11.17
CA LYS A 163 8.15 -17.27 10.91
C LYS A 163 7.58 -17.38 9.50
N ASP A 164 7.03 -16.30 8.98
CA ASP A 164 6.50 -16.21 7.62
C ASP A 164 7.61 -16.00 6.55
N GLY A 165 8.88 -15.91 6.96
CA GLY A 165 10.03 -15.73 6.07
C GLY A 165 10.12 -14.34 5.45
N LEU A 166 9.45 -13.34 6.04
CA LEU A 166 9.37 -11.97 5.55
C LEU A 166 10.56 -11.10 5.96
N ILE A 167 11.25 -11.47 7.04
CA ILE A 167 12.47 -10.83 7.57
C ILE A 167 13.39 -11.90 8.13
N SER A 168 14.68 -11.57 8.23
CA SER A 168 15.66 -12.44 8.88
C SER A 168 15.61 -12.31 10.41
N HIS A 169 16.18 -13.29 11.11
CA HIS A 169 16.36 -13.22 12.56
C HIS A 169 17.16 -11.97 13.00
N GLU A 170 18.21 -11.64 12.26
CA GLU A 170 19.03 -10.45 12.52
C GLU A 170 18.20 -9.16 12.40
N GLU A 171 17.31 -9.10 11.41
CA GLU A 171 16.42 -7.96 11.22
C GLU A 171 15.36 -7.85 12.33
N VAL A 172 14.83 -8.98 12.84
CA VAL A 172 13.95 -8.98 14.03
C VAL A 172 14.65 -8.32 15.21
N GLU A 173 15.85 -8.77 15.55
CA GLU A 173 16.58 -8.26 16.71
C GLU A 173 16.90 -6.78 16.55
N TYR A 174 17.33 -6.36 15.36
CA TYR A 174 17.57 -4.95 15.04
C TYR A 174 16.29 -4.10 15.22
N ARG A 175 15.16 -4.53 14.65
CA ARG A 175 13.89 -3.79 14.72
C ARG A 175 13.32 -3.77 16.15
N LYS A 176 13.45 -4.85 16.93
CA LYS A 176 13.08 -4.88 18.36
C LYS A 176 13.87 -3.85 19.18
N GLN A 177 15.18 -3.70 18.91
CA GLN A 177 15.96 -2.62 19.54
C GLN A 177 15.45 -1.23 19.12
N GLY A 178 15.10 -1.06 17.84
CA GLY A 178 14.45 0.17 17.35
C GLY A 178 13.16 0.51 18.11
N ILE A 179 12.28 -0.47 18.34
CA ILE A 179 11.04 -0.31 19.13
C ILE A 179 11.36 0.14 20.56
N LYS A 180 12.34 -0.51 21.21
CA LYS A 180 12.78 -0.13 22.57
C LYS A 180 13.28 1.32 22.62
N THR A 181 14.13 1.71 21.68
CA THR A 181 14.64 3.09 21.57
C THR A 181 13.50 4.08 21.37
N PHE A 182 12.57 3.79 20.46
CA PHE A 182 11.42 4.65 20.20
C PHE A 182 10.50 4.79 21.43
N ARG A 183 10.23 3.69 22.14
CA ARG A 183 9.48 3.69 23.41
C ARG A 183 10.14 4.59 24.46
N LEU A 184 11.46 4.51 24.60
CA LEU A 184 12.21 5.37 25.53
C LEU A 184 12.09 6.84 25.14
N GLN A 185 12.27 7.19 23.86
CA GLN A 185 12.10 8.56 23.37
C GLN A 185 10.71 9.12 23.67
N LYS A 186 9.65 8.37 23.35
CA LYS A 186 8.27 8.80 23.64
C LYS A 186 7.98 8.94 25.13
N THR A 187 8.57 8.09 25.95
CA THR A 187 8.47 8.21 27.42
C THR A 187 9.15 9.49 27.90
N PHE A 188 10.36 9.79 27.42
CA PHE A 188 11.05 11.03 27.75
C PHE A 188 10.29 12.27 27.28
N ASP A 189 9.83 12.29 26.02
CA ASP A 189 9.02 13.40 25.49
C ASP A 189 7.77 13.65 26.33
N SER A 190 7.13 12.58 26.82
CA SER A 190 5.95 12.68 27.69
C SER A 190 6.29 13.28 29.07
N ILE A 191 7.46 12.96 29.63
CA ILE A 191 7.91 13.52 30.91
C ILE A 191 8.22 15.02 30.78
N PHE A 192 8.86 15.44 29.69
CA PHE A 192 9.28 16.84 29.50
C PHE A 192 8.22 17.73 28.86
N SER A 193 7.12 17.17 28.35
CA SER A 193 5.96 17.93 27.82
C SER A 193 4.93 18.28 28.90
N ILE A 194 5.08 17.78 30.13
CA ILE A 194 4.33 18.26 31.30
C ILE A 194 4.87 19.66 31.64
N LYS A 195 4.30 20.69 31.01
CA LYS A 195 4.40 22.05 31.54
C LYS A 195 3.70 22.04 32.90
N GLU A 196 4.43 22.44 33.95
CA GLU A 196 3.83 22.82 35.23
C GLU A 196 2.64 23.72 34.92
N LYS A 197 1.45 23.34 35.41
CA LYS A 197 0.35 24.29 35.48
C LYS A 197 0.82 25.37 36.43
N ASP A 198 1.06 26.57 35.90
CA ASP A 198 1.26 27.78 36.69
C ASP A 198 0.14 27.84 37.76
N GLU A 199 0.54 27.72 39.03
CA GLU A 199 -0.32 27.94 40.21
C GLU A 199 -0.69 29.42 40.34
#